data_AF-A0A4S9T023-F1
#
_entry.id   AF-A0A4S9T023-F1
#
_cell.length_a   1.000
_cell.length_b   1.000
_cell.length_c   1.000
_cell.angle_alpha   90.00
_cell.angle_beta   90.00
_cell.angle_gamma   90.00
#
_symmetry.space_group_name_H-M   'P 1'
#
loop_
_entity.id
_entity.type
_entity.pdbx_description
1 polymer ?
#
loop_
_entity_poly.entity_id
_entity_poly.type
_entity_poly.pdbx_seq_one_letter_code
_entity_poly.pdbx_strand_id
1 'polypeptide(L)'
;MWGILNTGILLAGIAGATSNSNNTVNNSKLQTWWHDSGEITRSPVQPSSVRQSHLYSIQVSNSVDQTYYDSFAYQTIPRNGQGNILIPNDLTSTTTASDGITIEAAIGMTMSWTSFLYSADVWVKLHRLDGFGIESDTFVIRPTTLNLTTSVAGGDLFIQVPYSERGSKFSVEFNDNLFDFRDGCSNPTCSYVQDTSASGPYYVDEYDDSMPLMGVEPLDSLLIFASPFEDESLIPDETSDDALVVPEGRISGLNTTEARIVIFKPGVYYATATDYLNLSSTVDWLYFAPGSYVKGAVEFHTTSALIQATGHGVLSGEQYVYQADPTYGFQNHNVDASPLRMWKGTIPNGQKTTWVVNGPTVNSPPFNSMDFYGDTSAFSVACTDYKQVGGYFGQTDGMQAYPGSVFQDIFYHTNDDTIKLYHSDVTVSNVVVQKGSTAPIIQFGWAARNISDIRVSDINIIHSRWNSNGSNPGIIGSNNLYDPSTASTSATNTSTADTY
;
A
#
# COMPACT_ATOMS: atom_id res chain seq x y z
N MET A 1 33.62 56.05 48.50
CA MET A 1 33.32 56.89 47.32
C MET A 1 33.80 56.08 46.12
N TRP A 2 32.93 55.87 45.11
CA TRP A 2 33.15 55.06 43.89
C TRP A 2 33.14 53.54 44.16
N GLY A 3 32.42 52.67 43.45
CA GLY A 3 31.53 52.81 42.29
C GLY A 3 31.28 51.39 41.77
N ILE A 4 30.01 50.99 41.70
CA ILE A 4 29.56 49.68 41.21
C ILE A 4 29.79 49.61 39.69
N LEU A 5 30.36 48.51 39.21
CA LEU A 5 30.31 48.12 37.79
C LEU A 5 30.06 46.61 37.73
N ASN A 6 28.77 46.27 37.66
CA ASN A 6 28.28 44.97 37.19
C ASN A 6 28.35 44.99 35.67
N THR A 7 29.25 44.21 35.09
CA THR A 7 29.28 43.96 33.65
C THR A 7 28.18 42.95 33.32
N GLY A 8 27.02 43.47 32.89
CA GLY A 8 25.96 42.65 32.31
C GLY A 8 26.41 42.12 30.96
N ILE A 9 26.54 40.80 30.85
CA ILE A 9 26.59 40.11 29.55
C ILE A 9 25.15 40.11 29.02
N LEU A 10 24.88 40.94 28.01
CA LEU A 10 23.69 40.79 27.17
C LEU A 10 23.82 39.47 26.41
N LEU A 11 23.13 38.44 26.88
CA LEU A 11 22.71 37.35 26.03
C LEU A 11 21.66 37.91 25.07
N ALA A 12 22.08 38.21 23.85
CA ALA A 12 21.18 38.43 22.73
C ALA A 12 20.34 37.15 22.57
N GLY A 13 19.04 37.26 22.84
CA GLY A 13 18.09 36.21 22.57
C GLY A 13 18.15 35.87 21.09
N ILE A 14 18.64 34.66 20.79
CA ILE A 14 18.39 34.02 19.51
C ILE A 14 16.89 33.75 19.54
N ALA A 15 16.15 34.58 18.80
CA ALA A 15 14.75 34.33 18.50
C ALA A 15 14.65 32.89 18.01
N GLY A 16 13.92 32.07 18.76
CA GLY A 16 13.63 30.70 18.37
C GLY A 16 13.07 30.70 16.97
N ALA A 17 13.63 29.84 16.12
CA ALA A 17 13.03 29.51 14.84
C ALA A 17 11.54 29.23 15.10
N THR A 18 10.69 29.99 14.44
CA THR A 18 9.26 29.74 14.39
C THR A 18 9.07 28.29 13.97
N SER A 19 8.40 27.49 14.81
CA SER A 19 7.91 26.18 14.40
C SER A 19 7.04 26.43 13.17
N ASN A 20 7.50 26.05 11.98
CA ASN A 20 6.62 26.00 10.81
C ASN A 20 5.62 24.87 11.10
N SER A 21 4.49 25.21 11.71
CA SER A 21 3.37 24.30 11.88
C SER A 21 2.87 23.90 10.50
N ASN A 22 2.74 22.60 10.25
CA ASN A 22 2.11 22.11 9.02
C ASN A 22 0.70 22.71 8.91
N ASN A 23 0.36 23.22 7.73
CA ASN A 23 -0.88 23.93 7.46
C ASN A 23 -1.83 23.02 6.69
N THR A 24 -2.70 22.28 7.39
CA THR A 24 -3.70 21.41 6.78
C THR A 24 -5.05 22.11 6.58
N VAL A 25 -5.96 21.49 5.84
CA VAL A 25 -7.32 21.98 5.64
C VAL A 25 -8.35 20.89 5.90
N ASN A 26 -9.48 21.26 6.49
CA ASN A 26 -10.66 20.41 6.60
C ASN A 26 -11.90 21.30 6.37
N ASN A 27 -12.41 21.30 5.14
CA ASN A 27 -13.62 22.00 4.76
C ASN A 27 -14.41 21.18 3.73
N SER A 28 -15.54 21.70 3.25
CA SER A 28 -16.42 20.96 2.33
C SER A 28 -15.84 20.69 0.94
N LYS A 29 -14.68 21.24 0.59
CA LYS A 29 -14.05 21.16 -0.74
C LYS A 29 -12.73 20.41 -0.76
N LEU A 30 -11.98 20.46 0.34
CA LEU A 30 -10.68 19.84 0.45
C LEU A 30 -10.43 19.45 1.91
N GLN A 31 -9.96 18.23 2.10
CA GLN A 31 -9.44 17.74 3.36
C GLN A 31 -8.05 17.14 3.15
N THR A 32 -7.08 17.72 3.84
CA THR A 32 -5.72 17.18 3.98
C THR A 32 -5.44 16.94 5.46
N TRP A 33 -4.43 16.14 5.76
CA TRP A 33 -4.06 15.81 7.14
C TRP A 33 -2.55 15.63 7.27
N TRP A 34 -2.11 15.57 8.52
CA TRP A 34 -0.71 15.47 8.89
C TRP A 34 -0.50 14.51 10.06
N HIS A 35 0.72 13.98 10.21
CA HIS A 35 1.19 13.23 11.37
C HIS A 35 2.42 13.92 11.98
N ASP A 36 2.29 14.43 13.20
CA ASP A 36 3.41 15.08 13.90
C ASP A 36 4.52 14.09 14.28
N SER A 37 4.21 12.79 14.29
CA SER A 37 5.15 11.69 14.51
C SER A 37 5.75 11.13 13.20
N GLY A 38 5.78 11.94 12.13
CA GLY A 38 6.47 11.62 10.88
C GLY A 38 7.96 11.32 11.11
N GLU A 39 8.44 10.19 10.61
CA GLU A 39 9.83 9.74 10.75
C GLU A 39 10.45 9.41 9.39
N ILE A 40 11.52 10.11 9.04
CA ILE A 40 12.33 9.81 7.85
C ILE A 40 13.43 8.82 8.25
N THR A 41 13.31 7.56 7.83
CA THR A 41 14.25 6.50 8.20
C THR A 41 14.25 5.35 7.19
N ARG A 42 15.33 4.57 7.17
CA ARG A 42 15.46 3.30 6.43
C ARG A 42 15.34 2.06 7.33
N SER A 43 15.29 2.26 8.65
CA SER A 43 15.05 1.23 9.66
C SER A 43 13.54 1.08 9.95
N PRO A 44 13.10 0.12 10.78
CA PRO A 44 11.73 0.11 11.27
C PRO A 44 11.46 1.40 12.04
N VAL A 45 10.31 2.04 11.80
CA VAL A 45 9.89 3.22 12.57
C VAL A 45 9.47 2.83 13.98
N GLN A 46 9.46 3.79 14.90
CA GLN A 46 8.89 3.55 16.24
C GLN A 46 7.39 3.16 16.14
N PRO A 47 6.84 2.42 17.13
CA PRO A 47 5.44 2.01 17.11
C PRO A 47 4.44 3.16 16.89
N SER A 48 4.70 4.32 17.51
CA SER A 48 3.87 5.52 17.41
C SER A 48 4.27 6.50 16.30
N SER A 49 5.29 6.17 15.50
CA SER A 49 5.75 7.00 14.37
C SER A 49 5.14 6.54 13.05
N VAL A 50 5.09 7.42 12.06
CA VAL A 50 4.68 7.07 10.68
C VAL A 50 5.83 7.37 9.74
N ARG A 51 6.21 6.43 8.87
CA ARG A 51 7.29 6.67 7.92
C ARG A 51 6.88 7.76 6.92
N GLN A 52 7.67 8.83 6.88
CA GLN A 52 7.47 9.97 6.00
C GLN A 52 8.41 9.85 4.79
N SER A 53 7.94 10.32 3.62
CA SER A 53 8.77 10.42 2.43
C SER A 53 10.01 11.25 2.71
N HIS A 54 11.17 10.70 2.35
CA HIS A 54 12.43 11.41 2.45
C HIS A 54 12.67 12.36 1.27
N LEU A 55 11.91 12.20 0.18
CA LEU A 55 12.18 12.88 -1.10
C LEU A 55 11.10 13.88 -1.50
N TYR A 56 9.84 13.64 -1.14
CA TYR A 56 8.72 14.43 -1.65
C TYR A 56 7.98 15.18 -0.54
N SER A 57 7.66 16.44 -0.81
CA SER A 57 6.67 17.23 -0.05
C SER A 57 5.52 17.59 -0.96
N ILE A 58 4.29 17.39 -0.48
CA ILE A 58 3.07 17.61 -1.25
C ILE A 58 2.18 18.61 -0.55
N GLN A 59 1.65 19.56 -1.32
CA GLN A 59 0.64 20.50 -0.88
C GLN A 59 -0.52 20.53 -1.88
N VAL A 60 -1.73 20.84 -1.42
CA VAL A 60 -2.93 20.84 -2.26
C VAL A 60 -3.69 22.15 -2.06
N SER A 61 -4.27 22.67 -3.13
CA SER A 61 -5.16 23.83 -3.08
C SER A 61 -6.32 23.68 -4.05
N ASN A 62 -7.46 24.32 -3.77
CA ASN A 62 -8.55 24.44 -4.74
C ASN A 62 -8.31 25.57 -5.78
N SER A 63 -7.16 26.24 -5.79
CA SER A 63 -6.79 27.27 -6.78
C SER A 63 -5.27 27.53 -6.79
N VAL A 64 -4.68 27.80 -7.97
CA VAL A 64 -3.23 28.03 -8.13
C VAL A 64 -2.74 29.26 -7.35
N ASP A 65 -3.55 30.32 -7.28
CA ASP A 65 -3.17 31.61 -6.68
C ASP A 65 -3.51 31.68 -5.17
N GLN A 66 -3.94 30.56 -4.56
CA GLN A 66 -4.41 30.49 -3.18
C GLN A 66 -3.43 29.77 -2.24
N THR A 67 -3.76 29.78 -0.95
CA THR A 67 -3.07 29.02 0.09
C THR A 67 -2.98 27.54 -0.30
N TYR A 68 -1.76 27.01 -0.28
CA TYR A 68 -1.48 25.58 -0.39
C TYR A 68 -1.45 24.96 1.00
N TYR A 69 -2.12 23.81 1.15
CA TYR A 69 -2.22 23.08 2.40
C TYR A 69 -1.42 21.80 2.34
N ASP A 70 -0.65 21.52 3.39
CA ASP A 70 0.21 20.36 3.47
C ASP A 70 -0.62 19.07 3.49
N SER A 71 -0.12 18.05 2.78
CA SER A 71 -0.72 16.73 2.67
C SER A 71 0.37 15.70 2.93
N PHE A 72 0.20 14.89 3.97
CA PHE A 72 1.25 13.98 4.45
C PHE A 72 1.70 12.99 3.37
N ALA A 73 2.99 13.05 2.99
CA ALA A 73 3.60 12.08 2.11
C ALA A 73 4.13 10.89 2.94
N TYR A 74 3.37 9.80 2.94
CA TYR A 74 3.79 8.53 3.52
C TYR A 74 4.90 7.90 2.67
N GLN A 75 5.66 6.97 3.24
CA GLN A 75 6.62 6.14 2.51
C GLN A 75 6.64 4.70 3.02
N THR A 76 6.81 3.75 2.10
CA THR A 76 7.08 2.34 2.38
C THR A 76 8.33 1.90 1.65
N ILE A 77 9.02 0.91 2.23
CA ILE A 77 10.31 0.40 1.76
C ILE A 77 10.30 -1.13 1.78
N PRO A 78 11.07 -1.80 0.90
CA PRO A 78 11.22 -3.25 0.94
C PRO A 78 11.60 -3.75 2.34
N ARG A 79 10.92 -4.82 2.80
CA ARG A 79 11.11 -5.44 4.14
C ARG A 79 10.84 -4.51 5.32
N ASN A 80 10.20 -3.36 5.10
CA ASN A 80 9.81 -2.40 6.15
C ASN A 80 11.00 -1.88 6.99
N GLY A 81 12.23 -2.01 6.49
CA GLY A 81 13.47 -1.71 7.22
C GLY A 81 13.92 -2.79 8.21
N GLN A 82 13.19 -3.90 8.33
CA GLN A 82 13.51 -5.00 9.26
C GLN A 82 14.62 -5.92 8.73
N GLY A 83 14.85 -5.93 7.42
CA GLY A 83 15.69 -6.93 6.76
C GLY A 83 14.95 -8.26 6.57
N ASN A 84 15.64 -9.28 6.06
CA ASN A 84 15.04 -10.60 5.82
C ASN A 84 15.16 -11.43 7.10
N ILE A 85 14.18 -11.31 7.99
CA ILE A 85 14.21 -11.90 9.33
C ILE A 85 13.14 -12.97 9.52
N LEU A 86 13.41 -13.93 10.40
CA LEU A 86 12.51 -15.04 10.73
C LEU A 86 11.62 -14.75 11.93
N ILE A 87 12.16 -14.07 12.94
CA ILE A 87 11.51 -13.84 14.22
C ILE A 87 11.14 -12.36 14.34
N PRO A 88 9.86 -12.03 14.57
CA PRO A 88 9.44 -10.63 14.71
C PRO A 88 10.19 -9.94 15.86
N ASN A 89 10.60 -8.70 15.63
CA ASN A 89 11.43 -7.87 16.53
C ASN A 89 12.86 -8.35 16.81
N ASP A 90 13.32 -9.47 16.23
CA ASP A 90 14.72 -9.88 16.31
C ASP A 90 15.42 -9.62 14.97
N LEU A 91 16.04 -8.44 14.85
CA LEU A 91 16.77 -8.03 13.65
C LEU A 91 18.02 -8.89 13.37
N THR A 92 18.43 -9.74 14.31
CA THR A 92 19.55 -10.67 14.15
C THR A 92 19.13 -12.03 13.60
N SER A 93 17.83 -12.32 13.58
CA SER A 93 17.25 -13.59 13.08
C SER A 93 17.22 -13.69 11.54
N THR A 94 18.32 -13.29 10.90
CA THR A 94 18.39 -13.15 9.44
C THR A 94 18.32 -14.49 8.71
N THR A 95 17.69 -14.50 7.54
CA THR A 95 17.66 -15.65 6.61
C THR A 95 18.01 -15.21 5.19
N THR A 96 18.38 -16.19 4.35
CA THR A 96 18.59 -16.03 2.92
C THR A 96 17.50 -16.71 2.08
N ALA A 97 16.46 -17.25 2.73
CA ALA A 97 15.29 -17.76 2.02
C ALA A 97 14.64 -16.64 1.21
N SER A 98 14.16 -16.97 0.01
CA SER A 98 13.49 -15.99 -0.83
C SER A 98 12.21 -15.49 -0.15
N ASP A 99 12.08 -14.17 -0.09
CA ASP A 99 10.87 -13.46 0.36
C ASP A 99 10.20 -12.70 -0.80
N GLY A 100 10.58 -13.01 -2.04
CA GLY A 100 10.14 -12.31 -3.26
C GLY A 100 10.81 -10.96 -3.49
N ILE A 101 11.65 -10.48 -2.55
CA ILE A 101 12.46 -9.27 -2.71
C ILE A 101 13.87 -9.68 -3.12
N THR A 102 14.34 -9.10 -4.22
CA THR A 102 15.61 -9.40 -4.87
C THR A 102 16.64 -8.30 -4.58
N ILE A 103 16.77 -7.32 -5.48
CA ILE A 103 17.71 -6.19 -5.41
C ILE A 103 17.08 -4.92 -4.82
N GLU A 104 15.75 -4.84 -4.70
CA GLU A 104 14.99 -3.62 -4.40
C GLU A 104 15.46 -2.97 -3.09
N ALA A 105 15.69 -3.77 -2.05
CA ALA A 105 16.22 -3.29 -0.78
C ALA A 105 17.65 -2.74 -0.89
N ALA A 106 18.47 -3.32 -1.78
CA ALA A 106 19.89 -2.99 -1.94
C ALA A 106 20.10 -1.74 -2.79
N ILE A 107 19.27 -1.54 -3.82
CA ILE A 107 19.27 -0.34 -4.66
C ILE A 107 18.60 0.85 -3.96
N GLY A 108 17.95 0.62 -2.81
CA GLY A 108 17.32 1.67 -2.02
C GLY A 108 15.93 2.08 -2.48
N MET A 109 15.21 1.19 -3.18
CA MET A 109 13.89 1.46 -3.72
C MET A 109 12.88 1.87 -2.63
N THR A 110 12.01 2.83 -2.93
CA THR A 110 10.90 3.24 -2.05
C THR A 110 9.62 3.50 -2.84
N MET A 111 8.51 3.52 -2.11
CA MET A 111 7.22 3.94 -2.62
C MET A 111 6.61 4.95 -1.66
N SER A 112 6.55 6.20 -2.10
CA SER A 112 5.86 7.28 -1.39
C SER A 112 4.44 7.43 -1.92
N TRP A 113 3.52 7.83 -1.06
CA TRP A 113 2.17 8.21 -1.50
C TRP A 113 1.59 9.29 -0.63
N THR A 114 0.61 10.01 -1.17
CA THR A 114 -0.25 10.89 -0.39
C THR A 114 -1.71 10.66 -0.75
N SER A 115 -2.59 10.94 0.20
CA SER A 115 -4.03 10.94 0.01
C SER A 115 -4.63 12.25 0.51
N PHE A 116 -5.69 12.69 -0.14
CA PHE A 116 -6.52 13.80 0.30
C PHE A 116 -7.95 13.61 -0.21
N LEU A 117 -8.92 14.27 0.43
CA LEU A 117 -10.32 14.27 -0.03
C LEU A 117 -10.65 15.57 -0.73
N TYR A 118 -11.41 15.50 -1.82
CA TYR A 118 -11.82 16.67 -2.59
C TYR A 118 -13.25 16.55 -3.13
N SER A 119 -13.89 17.69 -3.38
CA SER A 119 -15.21 17.78 -4.06
C SER A 119 -15.25 18.84 -5.17
N ALA A 120 -14.09 19.38 -5.53
CA ALA A 120 -13.89 20.35 -6.60
C ALA A 120 -12.47 20.20 -7.15
N ASP A 121 -12.21 20.70 -8.36
CA ASP A 121 -10.88 20.71 -8.95
C ASP A 121 -9.82 21.21 -7.97
N VAL A 122 -8.66 20.59 -7.99
CA VAL A 122 -7.51 20.97 -7.16
C VAL A 122 -6.25 21.11 -7.98
N TRP A 123 -5.30 21.85 -7.42
CA TRP A 123 -3.92 21.86 -7.83
C TRP A 123 -3.08 21.16 -6.76
N VAL A 124 -2.40 20.11 -7.18
CA VAL A 124 -1.38 19.42 -6.37
C VAL A 124 -0.04 20.05 -6.69
N LYS A 125 0.62 20.59 -5.67
CA LYS A 125 1.98 21.11 -5.72
C LYS A 125 2.92 20.06 -5.14
N LEU A 126 3.94 19.71 -5.91
CA LEU A 126 4.96 18.75 -5.56
C LEU A 126 6.31 19.47 -5.53
N HIS A 127 6.99 19.34 -4.39
CA HIS A 127 8.36 19.80 -4.18
C HIS A 127 9.30 18.63 -3.90
N ARG A 128 10.52 18.70 -4.44
CA ARG A 128 11.59 17.73 -4.17
C ARG A 128 12.52 18.23 -3.06
N LEU A 129 12.63 17.44 -1.99
CA LEU A 129 13.34 17.77 -0.75
C LEU A 129 14.87 17.73 -0.88
N ASP A 130 15.38 17.11 -1.94
CA ASP A 130 16.81 17.07 -2.26
C ASP A 130 17.28 18.28 -3.08
N GLY A 131 16.38 19.22 -3.38
CA GLY A 131 16.68 20.45 -4.10
C GLY A 131 16.71 20.30 -5.62
N PHE A 132 16.28 19.16 -6.17
CA PHE A 132 16.10 19.00 -7.60
C PHE A 132 15.01 19.97 -8.12
N GLY A 133 15.40 20.87 -9.03
CA GLY A 133 14.46 21.76 -9.70
C GLY A 133 13.72 21.02 -10.81
N ILE A 134 12.42 20.84 -10.66
CA ILE A 134 11.60 20.16 -11.67
C ILE A 134 11.47 21.05 -12.91
N GLU A 135 11.53 20.47 -14.11
CA GLU A 135 11.30 21.15 -15.39
C GLU A 135 10.15 20.46 -16.16
N SER A 136 9.60 21.10 -17.19
CA SER A 136 8.35 20.66 -17.84
C SER A 136 8.43 19.34 -18.61
N ASP A 137 9.62 18.86 -18.94
CA ASP A 137 9.88 17.61 -19.68
C ASP A 137 10.63 16.56 -18.83
N THR A 138 10.83 16.81 -17.54
CA THR A 138 11.57 15.92 -16.64
C THR A 138 10.68 14.94 -15.89
N PHE A 139 9.41 14.79 -16.26
CA PHE A 139 8.49 13.88 -15.58
C PHE A 139 7.41 13.28 -16.48
N VAL A 140 6.81 12.18 -16.02
CA VAL A 140 5.66 11.50 -16.62
C VAL A 140 4.61 11.24 -15.54
N ILE A 141 3.32 11.40 -15.89
CA ILE A 141 2.21 10.99 -15.04
C ILE A 141 1.59 9.71 -15.60
N ARG A 142 1.44 8.68 -14.76
CA ARG A 142 0.80 7.41 -15.14
C ARG A 142 -0.45 7.13 -14.30
N PRO A 143 -1.58 6.65 -14.87
CA PRO A 143 -1.77 6.29 -16.27
C PRO A 143 -1.69 7.50 -17.21
N THR A 144 -0.98 7.34 -18.32
CA THR A 144 -0.78 8.44 -19.31
C THR A 144 -2.08 8.85 -19.99
N THR A 145 -3.12 8.01 -19.91
CA THR A 145 -4.47 8.29 -20.39
C THR A 145 -5.18 9.41 -19.62
N LEU A 146 -4.71 9.76 -18.42
CA LEU A 146 -5.30 10.85 -17.63
C LEU A 146 -5.11 12.23 -18.27
N ASN A 147 -4.03 12.44 -19.03
CA ASN A 147 -3.73 13.71 -19.72
C ASN A 147 -3.94 14.96 -18.83
N LEU A 148 -3.46 14.92 -17.59
CA LEU A 148 -3.62 16.00 -16.63
C LEU A 148 -2.87 17.26 -17.08
N THR A 149 -3.46 18.42 -16.77
CA THR A 149 -2.80 19.71 -17.02
C THR A 149 -1.71 19.92 -15.98
N THR A 150 -0.51 20.30 -16.43
CA THR A 150 0.63 20.54 -15.54
C THR A 150 1.30 21.87 -15.84
N SER A 151 1.98 22.42 -14.84
CA SER A 151 2.89 23.56 -15.00
C SER A 151 4.02 23.46 -13.98
N VAL A 152 5.11 24.17 -14.23
CA VAL A 152 6.28 24.20 -13.37
C VAL A 152 6.60 25.64 -13.02
N ALA A 153 6.83 25.93 -11.75
CA ALA A 153 7.25 27.26 -11.30
C ALA A 153 8.11 27.15 -10.04
N GLY A 154 9.23 27.88 -10.01
CA GLY A 154 10.12 27.91 -8.84
C GLY A 154 10.79 26.56 -8.50
N GLY A 155 10.86 25.62 -9.44
CA GLY A 155 11.36 24.26 -9.23
C GLY A 155 10.30 23.27 -8.75
N ASP A 156 9.05 23.71 -8.55
CA ASP A 156 7.93 22.86 -8.14
C ASP A 156 7.06 22.46 -9.33
N LEU A 157 6.48 21.26 -9.26
CA LEU A 157 5.49 20.77 -10.21
C LEU A 157 4.07 21.03 -9.68
N PHE A 158 3.23 21.59 -10.52
CA PHE A 158 1.82 21.84 -10.26
C PHE A 158 0.98 20.98 -11.21
N ILE A 159 0.10 20.15 -10.66
CA ILE A 159 -0.76 19.22 -11.39
C ILE A 159 -2.21 19.59 -11.11
N GLN A 160 -2.97 19.93 -12.15
CA GLN A 160 -4.42 20.10 -12.02
C GLN A 160 -5.08 18.73 -12.02
N VAL A 161 -5.80 18.43 -10.94
CA VAL A 161 -6.62 17.22 -10.81
C VAL A 161 -8.08 17.64 -10.84
N PRO A 162 -8.80 17.41 -11.97
CA PRO A 162 -10.22 17.67 -12.05
C PRO A 162 -11.01 16.80 -11.08
N TYR A 163 -12.08 17.33 -10.52
CA TYR A 163 -12.96 16.53 -9.66
C TYR A 163 -13.62 15.37 -10.43
N SER A 164 -13.64 14.23 -9.77
CA SER A 164 -14.30 13.01 -10.22
C SER A 164 -14.88 12.31 -9.01
N GLU A 165 -16.15 11.88 -9.09
CA GLU A 165 -16.79 11.02 -8.07
C GLU A 165 -16.10 9.66 -7.92
N ARG A 166 -15.25 9.27 -8.89
CA ARG A 166 -14.43 8.06 -8.86
C ARG A 166 -13.02 8.31 -8.29
N GLY A 167 -12.71 9.57 -7.97
CA GLY A 167 -11.36 10.02 -7.65
C GLY A 167 -10.38 9.89 -8.81
N SER A 168 -9.09 10.07 -8.50
CA SER A 168 -7.97 9.80 -9.40
C SER A 168 -6.81 9.18 -8.63
N LYS A 169 -6.15 8.19 -9.24
CA LYS A 169 -5.04 7.43 -8.65
C LYS A 169 -3.93 7.36 -9.68
N PHE A 170 -2.80 8.01 -9.41
CA PHE A 170 -1.74 8.11 -10.40
C PHE A 170 -0.35 8.18 -9.78
N SER A 171 0.64 7.78 -10.57
CA SER A 171 2.07 7.89 -10.30
C SER A 171 2.63 9.15 -10.94
N VAL A 172 3.54 9.84 -10.26
CA VAL A 172 4.35 10.94 -10.79
C VAL A 172 5.81 10.49 -10.80
N GLU A 173 6.41 10.50 -11.99
CA GLU A 173 7.67 9.81 -12.25
C GLU A 173 8.68 10.78 -12.83
N PHE A 174 9.83 10.94 -12.18
CA PHE A 174 10.88 11.86 -12.63
C PHE A 174 11.96 11.11 -13.39
N ASN A 175 12.43 11.67 -14.51
CA ASN A 175 13.38 11.02 -15.41
C ASN A 175 14.73 10.73 -14.73
N ASP A 176 15.17 11.60 -13.80
CA ASP A 176 16.42 11.44 -13.04
C ASP A 176 16.33 10.35 -11.95
N ASN A 177 15.11 9.89 -11.65
CA ASN A 177 14.81 8.94 -10.59
C ASN A 177 14.37 7.57 -11.14
N LEU A 178 14.55 7.30 -12.43
CA LEU A 178 14.20 6.01 -13.02
C LEU A 178 15.31 4.97 -12.78
N PHE A 179 14.90 3.73 -12.52
CA PHE A 179 15.79 2.59 -12.39
C PHE A 179 15.52 1.55 -13.48
N ASP A 180 16.58 1.10 -14.15
CA ASP A 180 16.56 0.05 -15.16
C ASP A 180 16.64 -1.33 -14.50
N PHE A 181 15.50 -2.03 -14.38
CA PHE A 181 15.51 -3.43 -13.94
C PHE A 181 16.00 -4.32 -15.08
N ARG A 182 17.15 -4.97 -14.89
CA ARG A 182 17.78 -5.85 -15.88
C ARG A 182 17.91 -7.26 -15.37
N ASP A 183 17.65 -8.23 -16.24
CA ASP A 183 17.81 -9.64 -15.89
C ASP A 183 19.29 -10.03 -15.79
N GLY A 184 19.61 -10.95 -14.89
CA GLY A 184 20.99 -11.28 -14.53
C GLY A 184 21.62 -12.43 -15.30
N CYS A 185 20.84 -13.17 -16.10
CA CYS A 185 21.41 -14.21 -16.96
C CYS A 185 20.45 -14.61 -18.10
N SER A 186 20.96 -15.38 -19.08
CA SER A 186 20.17 -15.90 -20.20
C SER A 186 19.27 -17.12 -19.87
N ASN A 187 19.21 -17.54 -18.60
CA ASN A 187 18.39 -18.67 -18.15
C ASN A 187 17.10 -18.15 -17.48
N PRO A 188 15.91 -18.72 -17.81
CA PRO A 188 14.61 -18.32 -17.24
C PRO A 188 14.41 -18.52 -15.73
N THR A 189 15.47 -18.53 -14.91
CA THR A 189 15.45 -18.73 -13.45
C THR A 189 16.33 -17.75 -12.66
N CYS A 190 16.97 -16.77 -13.30
CA CYS A 190 17.84 -15.80 -12.61
C CYS A 190 17.06 -14.61 -12.01
N SER A 191 17.68 -13.96 -11.01
CA SER A 191 17.23 -12.67 -10.47
C SER A 191 17.82 -11.50 -11.26
N TYR A 192 17.30 -10.29 -11.01
CA TYR A 192 17.89 -9.07 -11.54
C TYR A 192 19.33 -8.86 -11.07
N VAL A 193 20.07 -8.07 -11.84
CA VAL A 193 21.38 -7.51 -11.48
C VAL A 193 21.26 -6.02 -11.17
N GLN A 194 22.26 -5.48 -10.46
CA GLN A 194 22.35 -4.06 -10.16
C GLN A 194 23.80 -3.58 -10.12
N ASP A 195 24.05 -2.31 -10.43
CA ASP A 195 25.37 -1.66 -10.47
C ASP A 195 25.52 -0.50 -9.45
N THR A 196 24.59 -0.39 -8.50
CA THR A 196 24.49 0.73 -7.55
C THR A 196 25.14 0.48 -6.19
N SER A 197 25.19 -0.79 -5.76
CA SER A 197 25.66 -1.19 -4.43
C SER A 197 26.61 -2.37 -4.54
N ALA A 198 27.92 -2.10 -4.51
CA ALA A 198 28.98 -3.10 -4.65
C ALA A 198 28.94 -4.22 -3.59
N SER A 199 28.37 -3.94 -2.42
CA SER A 199 28.16 -4.91 -1.34
C SER A 199 26.78 -5.59 -1.37
N GLY A 200 25.91 -5.18 -2.29
CA GLY A 200 24.55 -5.70 -2.43
C GLY A 200 24.51 -7.04 -3.17
N PRO A 201 23.38 -7.77 -3.09
CA PRO A 201 23.16 -8.96 -3.90
C PRO A 201 23.17 -8.63 -5.39
N TYR A 202 23.65 -9.59 -6.19
CA TYR A 202 23.66 -9.54 -7.66
C TYR A 202 24.32 -8.29 -8.25
N TYR A 203 25.36 -7.78 -7.59
CA TYR A 203 26.13 -6.65 -8.09
C TYR A 203 26.91 -7.02 -9.36
N VAL A 204 26.94 -6.11 -10.33
CA VAL A 204 27.78 -6.15 -11.52
C VAL A 204 28.50 -4.82 -11.66
N ASP A 205 29.73 -4.83 -12.19
CA ASP A 205 30.51 -3.59 -12.37
C ASP A 205 29.92 -2.66 -13.43
N GLU A 206 29.30 -3.25 -14.47
CA GLU A 206 28.57 -2.54 -15.53
C GLU A 206 27.53 -3.48 -16.16
N TYR A 207 26.48 -2.91 -16.74
CA TYR A 207 25.54 -3.68 -17.55
C TYR A 207 26.09 -3.95 -18.95
N ASP A 208 25.83 -5.15 -19.46
CA ASP A 208 26.16 -5.53 -20.84
C ASP A 208 24.95 -6.11 -21.59
N ASP A 209 25.14 -6.47 -22.87
CA ASP A 209 24.09 -6.97 -23.75
C ASP A 209 23.49 -8.33 -23.30
N SER A 210 24.11 -9.02 -22.34
CA SER A 210 23.57 -10.26 -21.75
C SER A 210 22.53 -10.00 -20.64
N MET A 211 22.32 -8.74 -20.27
CA MET A 211 21.44 -8.30 -19.18
C MET A 211 20.26 -7.47 -19.74
N PRO A 212 19.24 -8.14 -20.32
CA PRO A 212 18.14 -7.46 -20.99
C PRO A 212 17.32 -6.61 -20.02
N LEU A 213 16.83 -5.48 -20.51
CA LEU A 213 15.94 -4.59 -19.76
C LEU A 213 14.55 -5.22 -19.63
N MET A 214 14.08 -5.37 -18.39
CA MET A 214 12.79 -5.98 -18.05
C MET A 214 11.74 -4.94 -17.65
N GLY A 215 12.16 -3.79 -17.11
CA GLY A 215 11.27 -2.71 -16.71
C GLY A 215 12.04 -1.45 -16.36
N VAL A 216 11.39 -0.30 -16.48
CA VAL A 216 11.91 1.00 -16.07
C VAL A 216 10.84 1.66 -15.21
N GLU A 217 11.12 1.84 -13.92
CA GLU A 217 10.20 2.46 -12.97
C GLU A 217 10.96 3.37 -11.99
N PRO A 218 10.28 4.29 -11.28
CA PRO A 218 10.94 5.15 -10.32
C PRO A 218 11.59 4.35 -9.17
N LEU A 219 12.85 4.66 -8.87
CA LEU A 219 13.53 4.18 -7.68
C LEU A 219 12.80 4.64 -6.41
N ASP A 220 12.44 5.91 -6.37
CA ASP A 220 11.56 6.49 -5.34
C ASP A 220 10.21 6.86 -5.96
N SER A 221 9.26 5.91 -5.97
CA SER A 221 7.92 6.14 -6.52
C SER A 221 7.15 7.20 -5.73
N LEU A 222 6.28 7.96 -6.42
CA LEU A 222 5.33 8.87 -5.79
C LEU A 222 3.93 8.65 -6.36
N LEU A 223 3.01 8.26 -5.48
CA LEU A 223 1.60 8.04 -5.81
C LEU A 223 0.72 9.15 -5.23
N ILE A 224 -0.25 9.61 -6.01
CA ILE A 224 -1.25 10.59 -5.58
C ILE A 224 -2.63 9.91 -5.60
N PHE A 225 -3.30 9.89 -4.45
CA PHE A 225 -4.66 9.40 -4.29
C PHE A 225 -5.60 10.57 -3.99
N ALA A 226 -6.19 11.14 -5.05
CA ALA A 226 -7.20 12.18 -4.98
C ALA A 226 -8.59 11.53 -4.86
N SER A 227 -9.05 11.34 -3.63
CA SER A 227 -10.28 10.61 -3.33
C SER A 227 -11.47 11.55 -3.16
N PRO A 228 -12.69 11.19 -3.62
CA PRO A 228 -13.88 11.97 -3.27
C PRO A 228 -14.11 11.95 -1.76
N PHE A 229 -14.89 12.89 -1.23
CA PHE A 229 -15.36 12.79 0.15
C PHE A 229 -16.19 11.52 0.37
N GLU A 230 -16.11 11.00 1.59
CA GLU A 230 -16.88 9.84 2.03
C GLU A 230 -18.38 10.17 2.02
N ASP A 231 -19.20 9.23 1.54
CA ASP A 231 -20.65 9.31 1.68
C ASP A 231 -21.02 9.23 3.16
N GLU A 232 -22.01 10.01 3.61
CA GLU A 232 -22.44 10.02 5.02
C GLU A 232 -22.84 8.62 5.52
N SER A 233 -23.36 7.74 4.66
CA SER A 233 -23.70 6.35 5.01
C SER A 233 -22.49 5.45 5.27
N LEU A 234 -21.28 5.90 4.90
CA LEU A 234 -20.01 5.20 5.09
C LEU A 234 -19.18 5.79 6.24
N ILE A 235 -19.74 6.79 6.96
CA ILE A 235 -19.16 7.39 8.16
C ILE A 235 -20.05 7.03 9.35
N PRO A 236 -19.57 6.28 10.35
CA PRO A 236 -20.38 5.95 11.51
C PRO A 236 -20.55 7.15 12.45
N ASP A 237 -21.69 7.19 13.15
CA ASP A 237 -21.91 8.14 14.25
C ASP A 237 -21.07 7.76 15.47
N GLU A 238 -20.05 8.55 15.77
CA GLU A 238 -19.16 8.34 16.91
C GLU A 238 -19.82 8.49 18.28
N THR A 239 -21.03 9.08 18.33
CA THR A 239 -21.80 9.28 19.56
C THR A 239 -22.76 8.12 19.85
N SER A 240 -22.85 7.14 18.94
CA SER A 240 -23.66 5.94 19.12
C SER A 240 -23.16 5.08 20.29
N ASP A 241 -24.08 4.54 21.09
CA ASP A 241 -23.78 3.58 22.16
C ASP A 241 -23.16 2.27 21.62
N ASP A 242 -23.36 1.98 20.33
CA ASP A 242 -22.81 0.80 19.63
C ASP A 242 -21.39 1.05 19.09
N ALA A 243 -20.82 2.24 19.29
CA ALA A 243 -19.51 2.64 18.78
C ALA A 243 -18.41 2.61 19.85
N LEU A 244 -17.27 2.01 19.50
CA LEU A 244 -16.02 2.10 20.22
C LEU A 244 -15.05 3.02 19.47
N VAL A 245 -14.81 4.20 20.01
CA VAL A 245 -13.71 5.06 19.57
C VAL A 245 -12.41 4.56 20.21
N VAL A 246 -11.49 4.08 19.40
CA VAL A 246 -10.22 3.52 19.88
C VAL A 246 -9.30 4.67 20.31
N PRO A 247 -8.70 4.61 21.52
CA PRO A 247 -7.66 5.56 21.91
C PRO A 247 -6.39 5.39 21.06
N GLU A 248 -5.74 6.49 20.72
CA GLU A 248 -4.45 6.48 20.01
C GLU A 248 -3.38 5.67 20.76
N GLY A 249 -2.50 5.00 20.03
CA GLY A 249 -1.41 4.17 20.57
C GLY A 249 -1.66 2.66 20.50
N ARG A 250 -1.27 1.93 21.55
CA ARG A 250 -1.38 0.46 21.58
C ARG A 250 -2.85 0.04 21.62
N ILE A 251 -3.27 -0.70 20.59
CA ILE A 251 -4.60 -1.28 20.47
C ILE A 251 -4.75 -2.44 21.48
N SER A 252 -5.89 -2.46 22.16
CA SER A 252 -6.28 -3.56 23.06
C SER A 252 -7.81 -3.64 23.19
N GLY A 253 -8.32 -4.79 23.60
CA GLY A 253 -9.74 -4.98 23.97
C GLY A 253 -10.73 -5.16 22.82
N LEU A 254 -10.29 -5.10 21.55
CA LEU A 254 -11.18 -5.29 20.40
C LEU A 254 -11.80 -6.70 20.33
N ASN A 255 -11.13 -7.70 20.88
CA ASN A 255 -11.60 -9.08 20.93
C ASN A 255 -12.70 -9.33 21.97
N THR A 256 -12.88 -8.41 22.91
CA THR A 256 -13.84 -8.51 24.02
C THR A 256 -14.84 -7.34 24.05
N THR A 257 -14.80 -6.46 23.06
CA THR A 257 -15.78 -5.37 22.98
C THR A 257 -17.16 -5.91 22.63
N GLU A 258 -18.20 -5.27 23.16
CA GLU A 258 -19.59 -5.52 22.76
C GLU A 258 -20.07 -4.49 21.71
N ALA A 259 -19.22 -3.52 21.38
CA ALA A 259 -19.50 -2.55 20.32
C ALA A 259 -19.65 -3.25 18.96
N ARG A 260 -20.50 -2.69 18.10
CA ARG A 260 -20.63 -3.14 16.71
C ARG A 260 -19.71 -2.38 15.76
N ILE A 261 -19.45 -1.12 16.10
CA ILE A 261 -18.66 -0.21 15.29
C ILE A 261 -17.36 0.10 16.03
N VAL A 262 -16.23 0.01 15.33
CA VAL A 262 -14.91 0.40 15.85
C VAL A 262 -14.37 1.54 14.99
N ILE A 263 -14.03 2.65 15.63
CA ILE A 263 -13.67 3.91 15.00
C ILE A 263 -12.23 4.26 15.37
N PHE A 264 -11.36 4.35 14.36
CA PHE A 264 -10.02 4.92 14.46
C PHE A 264 -10.06 6.37 13.96
N LYS A 265 -9.97 7.32 14.89
CA LYS A 265 -9.87 8.77 14.58
C LYS A 265 -8.47 9.11 14.01
N PRO A 266 -8.23 10.32 13.49
CA PRO A 266 -6.87 10.71 13.09
C PRO A 266 -5.87 10.48 14.23
N GLY A 267 -4.71 9.87 13.91
CA GLY A 267 -3.73 9.42 14.90
C GLY A 267 -3.06 8.10 14.52
N VAL A 268 -2.08 7.67 15.33
CA VAL A 268 -1.30 6.45 15.10
C VAL A 268 -1.66 5.35 16.09
N TYR A 269 -2.05 4.19 15.57
CA TYR A 269 -2.46 3.03 16.36
C TYR A 269 -1.59 1.84 16.00
N TYR A 270 -1.33 0.94 16.94
CA TYR A 270 -0.55 -0.26 16.66
C TYR A 270 -0.99 -1.46 17.50
N ALA A 271 -1.07 -2.64 16.89
CA ALA A 271 -1.15 -3.91 17.59
C ALA A 271 0.25 -4.26 18.11
N THR A 272 1.00 -5.08 17.39
CA THR A 272 2.46 -5.27 17.48
C THR A 272 2.88 -6.20 16.34
N ALA A 273 4.18 -6.47 16.18
CA ALA A 273 4.67 -7.53 15.30
C ALA A 273 4.15 -8.95 15.65
N THR A 274 3.57 -9.14 16.84
CA THR A 274 3.08 -10.43 17.36
C THR A 274 1.62 -10.39 17.80
N ASP A 275 0.83 -9.48 17.25
CA ASP A 275 -0.58 -9.29 17.59
C ASP A 275 -1.32 -8.68 16.39
N TYR A 276 -2.64 -8.79 16.34
CA TYR A 276 -3.46 -8.25 15.27
C TYR A 276 -4.84 -7.84 15.81
N LEU A 277 -5.65 -7.17 14.99
CA LEU A 277 -7.00 -6.75 15.34
C LEU A 277 -7.93 -7.96 15.22
N ASN A 278 -7.87 -8.82 16.23
CA ASN A 278 -8.81 -9.91 16.42
C ASN A 278 -10.12 -9.34 16.96
N LEU A 279 -11.14 -9.19 16.10
CA LEU A 279 -12.38 -8.50 16.47
C LEU A 279 -13.31 -9.43 17.26
N SER A 280 -14.13 -8.88 18.15
CA SER A 280 -15.23 -9.66 18.74
C SER A 280 -16.28 -10.00 17.68
N SER A 281 -17.16 -10.96 17.98
CA SER A 281 -18.23 -11.35 17.05
C SER A 281 -19.34 -10.30 16.91
N THR A 282 -19.32 -9.21 17.68
CA THR A 282 -20.29 -8.10 17.54
C THR A 282 -19.84 -7.09 16.51
N VAL A 283 -18.53 -6.96 16.28
CA VAL A 283 -17.97 -5.93 15.40
C VAL A 283 -18.21 -6.29 13.94
N ASP A 284 -19.02 -5.49 13.26
CA ASP A 284 -19.31 -5.60 11.84
C ASP A 284 -18.92 -4.36 11.04
N TRP A 285 -18.46 -3.30 11.69
CA TRP A 285 -17.99 -2.09 11.01
C TRP A 285 -16.68 -1.55 11.61
N LEU A 286 -15.62 -1.57 10.82
CA LEU A 286 -14.39 -0.81 11.07
C LEU A 286 -14.38 0.48 10.26
N TYR A 287 -14.12 1.61 10.92
CA TYR A 287 -13.93 2.90 10.26
C TYR A 287 -12.54 3.46 10.54
N PHE A 288 -11.81 3.79 9.46
CA PHE A 288 -10.48 4.38 9.49
C PHE A 288 -10.58 5.83 9.01
N ALA A 289 -10.70 6.78 9.92
CA ALA A 289 -10.84 8.19 9.57
C ALA A 289 -9.66 8.68 8.71
N PRO A 290 -9.85 9.69 7.83
CA PRO A 290 -8.74 10.31 7.11
C PRO A 290 -7.67 10.81 8.08
N GLY A 291 -6.43 10.35 7.92
CA GLY A 291 -5.34 10.63 8.86
C GLY A 291 -5.19 9.65 10.02
N SER A 292 -5.96 8.57 10.06
CA SER A 292 -5.65 7.42 10.92
C SER A 292 -4.59 6.53 10.26
N TYR A 293 -3.63 6.04 11.06
CA TYR A 293 -2.60 5.09 10.64
C TYR A 293 -2.55 3.93 11.62
N VAL A 294 -3.12 2.79 11.22
CA VAL A 294 -3.29 1.61 12.06
C VAL A 294 -2.29 0.53 11.65
N LYS A 295 -1.30 0.25 12.48
CA LYS A 295 -0.34 -0.84 12.30
C LYS A 295 -0.94 -2.14 12.82
N GLY A 296 -1.37 -2.99 11.91
CA GLY A 296 -1.97 -4.27 12.24
C GLY A 296 -2.61 -4.95 11.03
N ALA A 297 -3.34 -6.02 11.30
CA ALA A 297 -4.18 -6.74 10.35
C ALA A 297 -5.51 -7.09 11.02
N VAL A 298 -6.57 -7.35 10.26
CA VAL A 298 -7.93 -7.50 10.76
C VAL A 298 -8.44 -8.92 10.58
N GLU A 299 -9.10 -9.47 11.61
CA GLU A 299 -9.92 -10.68 11.50
C GLU A 299 -11.33 -10.42 12.03
N PHE A 300 -12.33 -10.54 11.15
CA PHE A 300 -13.75 -10.46 11.49
C PHE A 300 -14.29 -11.83 11.97
N HIS A 301 -15.05 -11.79 13.07
CA HIS A 301 -15.75 -12.95 13.63
C HIS A 301 -17.27 -12.78 13.69
N THR A 302 -17.77 -11.66 13.13
CA THR A 302 -19.19 -11.36 13.10
C THR A 302 -19.96 -12.33 12.20
N THR A 303 -21.21 -12.57 12.59
CA THR A 303 -22.20 -13.26 11.76
C THR A 303 -23.19 -12.25 11.17
N SER A 304 -22.81 -11.00 10.97
CA SER A 304 -23.67 -10.01 10.32
C SER A 304 -23.78 -10.29 8.82
N ALA A 305 -24.93 -10.00 8.24
CA ALA A 305 -25.12 -10.08 6.78
C ALA A 305 -24.42 -8.94 6.04
N LEU A 306 -24.00 -7.89 6.77
CA LEU A 306 -23.25 -6.77 6.24
C LEU A 306 -22.02 -6.55 7.12
N ILE A 307 -20.85 -6.58 6.49
CA ILE A 307 -19.57 -6.23 7.10
C ILE A 307 -19.06 -4.98 6.40
N GLN A 308 -18.43 -4.06 7.12
CA GLN A 308 -17.94 -2.79 6.59
C GLN A 308 -16.50 -2.52 7.04
N ALA A 309 -15.66 -2.10 6.09
CA ALA A 309 -14.36 -1.52 6.33
C ALA A 309 -14.25 -0.24 5.50
N THR A 310 -14.51 0.92 6.11
CA THR A 310 -14.64 2.20 5.40
C THR A 310 -13.68 3.26 5.93
N GLY A 311 -13.53 4.34 5.17
CA GLY A 311 -12.75 5.51 5.55
C GLY A 311 -11.35 5.56 4.91
N HIS A 312 -10.79 6.76 4.79
CA HIS A 312 -9.52 7.01 4.07
C HIS A 312 -8.26 6.95 4.95
N GLY A 313 -8.30 6.18 6.03
CA GLY A 313 -7.11 5.84 6.81
C GLY A 313 -6.25 4.72 6.20
N VAL A 314 -5.16 4.41 6.89
CA VAL A 314 -4.19 3.38 6.49
C VAL A 314 -4.24 2.19 7.45
N LEU A 315 -4.30 0.98 6.90
CA LEU A 315 -4.05 -0.29 7.62
C LEU A 315 -2.69 -0.85 7.16
N SER A 316 -1.70 -0.90 8.04
CA SER A 316 -0.34 -1.28 7.68
C SER A 316 0.16 -2.54 8.37
N GLY A 317 0.68 -3.49 7.58
CA GLY A 317 1.35 -4.68 8.05
C GLY A 317 2.85 -4.50 8.32
N GLU A 318 3.36 -3.26 8.38
CA GLU A 318 4.81 -2.96 8.41
C GLU A 318 5.57 -3.55 9.61
N GLN A 319 4.85 -3.95 10.67
CA GLN A 319 5.42 -4.60 11.86
C GLN A 319 5.61 -6.11 11.69
N TYR A 320 4.96 -6.73 10.71
CA TYR A 320 5.01 -8.18 10.51
C TYR A 320 6.18 -8.57 9.60
N VAL A 321 6.75 -9.75 9.89
CA VAL A 321 7.74 -10.39 9.02
C VAL A 321 7.04 -11.04 7.82
N TYR A 322 7.81 -11.38 6.77
CA TYR A 322 7.28 -12.14 5.63
C TYR A 322 6.64 -13.46 6.10
N GLN A 323 5.44 -13.77 5.61
CA GLN A 323 4.67 -14.95 6.00
C GLN A 323 4.45 -15.07 7.53
N ALA A 324 4.30 -13.94 8.23
CA ALA A 324 4.03 -13.95 9.67
C ALA A 324 2.80 -14.80 9.99
N ASP A 325 2.97 -15.86 10.78
CA ASP A 325 1.90 -16.81 11.09
C ASP A 325 1.46 -16.72 12.57
N PRO A 326 0.23 -16.26 12.86
CA PRO A 326 -0.30 -16.19 14.23
C PRO A 326 -0.29 -17.53 14.98
N THR A 327 -0.40 -18.66 14.27
CA THR A 327 -0.35 -20.01 14.85
C THR A 327 1.07 -20.49 15.13
N TYR A 328 2.07 -19.78 14.60
CA TYR A 328 3.50 -20.03 14.77
C TYR A 328 4.21 -18.83 15.42
N GLY A 329 3.51 -18.12 16.31
CA GLY A 329 4.09 -17.00 17.07
C GLY A 329 4.50 -15.80 16.21
N PHE A 330 3.82 -15.61 15.07
CA PHE A 330 4.07 -14.58 14.06
C PHE A 330 5.45 -14.65 13.41
N GLN A 331 6.13 -15.79 13.52
CA GLN A 331 7.37 -16.05 12.78
C GLN A 331 7.07 -16.27 11.30
N ASN A 332 8.10 -16.10 10.47
CA ASN A 332 8.07 -16.48 9.06
C ASN A 332 7.80 -17.98 8.95
N HIS A 333 6.66 -18.34 8.39
CA HIS A 333 6.24 -19.72 8.24
C HIS A 333 5.71 -19.98 6.83
N ASN A 334 6.51 -20.72 6.05
CA ASN A 334 6.23 -21.02 4.65
C ASN A 334 5.16 -22.11 4.50
N VAL A 335 3.90 -21.75 4.78
CA VAL A 335 2.69 -22.57 4.60
C VAL A 335 1.56 -21.70 4.06
N ASP A 336 0.61 -22.26 3.32
CA ASP A 336 -0.42 -21.45 2.66
C ASP A 336 -1.55 -20.98 3.60
N ALA A 337 -1.92 -21.84 4.55
CA ALA A 337 -3.23 -21.75 5.21
C ALA A 337 -3.29 -20.74 6.37
N SER A 338 -2.23 -20.63 7.16
CA SER A 338 -2.22 -19.93 8.45
C SER A 338 -1.56 -18.55 8.48
N PRO A 339 -0.68 -18.13 7.55
CA PRO A 339 -0.12 -16.78 7.58
C PRO A 339 -1.16 -15.67 7.59
N LEU A 340 -0.79 -14.55 8.19
CA LEU A 340 -1.66 -13.43 8.43
C LEU A 340 -2.05 -12.73 7.12
N ARG A 341 -3.36 -12.56 6.91
CA ARG A 341 -3.91 -11.69 5.85
C ARG A 341 -4.15 -10.32 6.44
N MET A 342 -4.12 -9.27 5.61
CA MET A 342 -4.51 -7.93 6.07
C MET A 342 -5.99 -7.86 6.41
N TRP A 343 -6.82 -8.59 5.65
CA TRP A 343 -8.24 -8.77 5.89
C TRP A 343 -8.58 -10.25 5.95
N LYS A 344 -9.14 -10.69 7.06
CA LYS A 344 -9.55 -12.07 7.27
C LYS A 344 -10.96 -12.12 7.85
N GLY A 345 -11.70 -13.19 7.59
CA GLY A 345 -12.92 -13.47 8.33
C GLY A 345 -13.48 -14.86 8.05
N THR A 346 -14.55 -15.21 8.76
CA THR A 346 -15.27 -16.47 8.57
C THR A 346 -16.75 -16.20 8.31
N ILE A 347 -17.27 -16.74 7.21
CA ILE A 347 -18.66 -16.59 6.78
C ILE A 347 -19.49 -17.77 7.26
N PRO A 348 -20.56 -17.53 8.04
CA PRO A 348 -21.45 -18.59 8.52
C PRO A 348 -22.18 -19.31 7.39
N ASN A 349 -22.37 -20.62 7.53
CA ASN A 349 -23.09 -21.43 6.56
C ASN A 349 -24.53 -20.95 6.33
N GLY A 350 -24.92 -20.77 5.06
CA GLY A 350 -26.28 -20.42 4.66
C GLY A 350 -26.65 -18.95 4.86
N GLN A 351 -25.70 -18.10 5.26
CA GLN A 351 -25.93 -16.67 5.41
C GLN A 351 -25.30 -15.89 4.26
N LYS A 352 -26.16 -15.24 3.46
CA LYS A 352 -25.69 -14.30 2.45
C LYS A 352 -25.07 -13.09 3.14
N THR A 353 -23.80 -12.85 2.87
CA THR A 353 -23.00 -11.81 3.52
C THR A 353 -22.34 -10.94 2.47
N THR A 354 -22.42 -9.62 2.62
CA THR A 354 -21.69 -8.67 1.79
C THR A 354 -20.69 -7.91 2.64
N TRP A 355 -19.45 -7.87 2.18
CA TRP A 355 -18.42 -6.99 2.75
C TRP A 355 -18.27 -5.74 1.88
N VAL A 356 -18.53 -4.57 2.47
CA VAL A 356 -18.34 -3.27 1.85
C VAL A 356 -16.97 -2.73 2.26
N VAL A 357 -16.14 -2.42 1.26
CA VAL A 357 -14.84 -1.78 1.44
C VAL A 357 -14.84 -0.48 0.65
N ASN A 358 -14.66 0.65 1.32
CA ASN A 358 -14.67 1.95 0.65
C ASN A 358 -13.66 2.90 1.29
N GLY A 359 -12.56 3.19 0.57
CA GLY A 359 -11.55 4.16 0.97
C GLY A 359 -10.20 3.62 1.46
N PRO A 360 -10.12 2.55 2.30
CA PRO A 360 -8.89 2.21 3.01
C PRO A 360 -7.67 2.01 2.11
N THR A 361 -6.51 2.42 2.63
CA THR A 361 -5.21 2.07 2.06
C THR A 361 -4.57 0.96 2.88
N VAL A 362 -4.26 -0.17 2.26
CA VAL A 362 -3.42 -1.21 2.84
C VAL A 362 -1.95 -0.93 2.49
N ASN A 363 -1.07 -0.98 3.49
CA ASN A 363 0.37 -0.80 3.32
C ASN A 363 1.15 -2.02 3.83
N SER A 364 2.15 -2.47 3.08
CA SER A 364 3.11 -3.51 3.49
C SER A 364 2.45 -4.82 3.99
N PRO A 365 1.59 -5.46 3.17
CA PRO A 365 1.05 -6.77 3.53
C PRO A 365 2.17 -7.82 3.70
N PRO A 366 2.16 -8.65 4.77
CA PRO A 366 3.19 -9.67 4.99
C PRO A 366 2.97 -10.96 4.17
N PHE A 367 1.78 -11.11 3.59
CA PHE A 367 1.30 -12.26 2.84
C PHE A 367 0.12 -11.84 1.95
N ASN A 368 -0.76 -12.77 1.54
CA ASN A 368 -1.98 -12.46 0.78
C ASN A 368 -2.78 -11.36 1.47
N SER A 369 -3.30 -10.40 0.70
CA SER A 369 -3.99 -9.25 1.28
C SER A 369 -5.32 -9.62 1.94
N MET A 370 -6.09 -10.55 1.36
CA MET A 370 -7.43 -10.87 1.85
C MET A 370 -7.87 -12.30 1.56
N ASP A 371 -8.38 -12.99 2.60
CA ASP A 371 -9.12 -14.25 2.48
C ASP A 371 -10.24 -14.35 3.53
N PHE A 372 -11.45 -14.69 3.09
CA PHE A 372 -12.55 -15.14 3.94
C PHE A 372 -12.77 -16.66 3.79
N TYR A 373 -13.11 -17.30 4.89
CA TYR A 373 -13.35 -18.75 4.98
C TYR A 373 -14.82 -19.07 5.29
N GLY A 374 -15.19 -20.35 5.32
CA GLY A 374 -16.57 -20.79 5.54
C GLY A 374 -17.37 -20.85 4.24
N ASP A 375 -18.63 -20.44 4.27
CA ASP A 375 -19.54 -20.48 3.11
C ASP A 375 -19.31 -19.32 2.15
N THR A 376 -18.14 -19.33 1.51
CA THR A 376 -17.73 -18.29 0.56
C THR A 376 -18.57 -18.24 -0.71
N SER A 377 -19.43 -19.24 -0.95
CA SER A 377 -20.41 -19.22 -2.04
C SER A 377 -21.54 -18.20 -1.82
N ALA A 378 -21.78 -17.85 -0.54
CA ALA A 378 -22.77 -16.87 -0.11
C ALA A 378 -22.13 -15.51 0.25
N PHE A 379 -20.83 -15.33 -0.02
CA PHE A 379 -20.09 -14.12 0.29
C PHE A 379 -19.82 -13.28 -0.95
N SER A 380 -20.05 -11.97 -0.87
CA SER A 380 -19.70 -11.02 -1.93
C SER A 380 -18.98 -9.80 -1.37
N VAL A 381 -18.21 -9.14 -2.22
CA VAL A 381 -17.45 -7.93 -1.87
C VAL A 381 -17.91 -6.76 -2.75
N ALA A 382 -18.21 -5.63 -2.14
CA ALA A 382 -18.41 -4.35 -2.81
C ALA A 382 -17.23 -3.45 -2.44
N CYS A 383 -16.20 -3.42 -3.29
CA CYS A 383 -14.95 -2.72 -3.05
C CYS A 383 -14.84 -1.52 -3.99
N THR A 384 -14.67 -0.33 -3.41
CA THR A 384 -14.58 0.94 -4.12
C THR A 384 -13.50 1.81 -3.50
N ASP A 385 -12.79 2.58 -4.32
CA ASP A 385 -11.75 3.51 -3.85
C ASP A 385 -10.73 2.90 -2.87
N TYR A 386 -10.35 1.63 -3.09
CA TYR A 386 -9.37 0.91 -2.28
C TYR A 386 -7.97 1.07 -2.85
N LYS A 387 -6.94 1.02 -1.99
CA LYS A 387 -5.54 1.09 -2.40
C LYS A 387 -4.71 0.04 -1.67
N GLN A 388 -3.78 -0.58 -2.37
CA GLN A 388 -2.72 -1.39 -1.79
C GLN A 388 -1.37 -0.85 -2.23
N VAL A 389 -0.50 -0.51 -1.27
CA VAL A 389 0.85 0.00 -1.48
C VAL A 389 1.87 -0.85 -0.73
N GLY A 390 3.14 -0.82 -1.15
CA GLY A 390 4.21 -1.53 -0.42
C GLY A 390 4.12 -3.05 -0.43
N GLY A 391 3.37 -3.66 -1.36
CA GLY A 391 3.40 -5.11 -1.62
C GLY A 391 4.71 -5.58 -2.27
N TYR A 392 5.83 -5.42 -1.57
CA TYR A 392 7.16 -5.81 -2.04
C TYR A 392 7.44 -7.31 -1.85
N PHE A 393 6.99 -7.87 -0.72
CA PHE A 393 7.13 -9.31 -0.47
C PHE A 393 6.42 -10.12 -1.54
N GLY A 394 6.90 -11.33 -1.83
CA GLY A 394 6.15 -12.31 -2.61
C GLY A 394 4.80 -12.64 -1.96
N GLN A 395 3.89 -13.28 -2.69
CA GLN A 395 2.57 -13.66 -2.17
C GLN A 395 1.73 -12.48 -1.66
N THR A 396 2.06 -11.24 -2.07
CA THR A 396 1.28 -10.04 -1.75
C THR A 396 0.20 -9.80 -2.80
N ASP A 397 -0.67 -10.79 -2.94
CA ASP A 397 -1.82 -10.81 -3.85
C ASP A 397 -2.71 -9.58 -3.64
N GLY A 398 -3.47 -9.23 -4.68
CA GLY A 398 -4.67 -8.43 -4.51
C GLY A 398 -5.81 -9.24 -3.86
N MET A 399 -6.96 -8.59 -3.69
CA MET A 399 -8.13 -9.23 -3.07
C MET A 399 -8.72 -10.34 -3.95
N GLN A 400 -9.20 -11.42 -3.33
CA GLN A 400 -10.01 -12.42 -4.01
C GLN A 400 -11.38 -11.86 -4.41
N ALA A 401 -11.79 -12.05 -5.66
CA ALA A 401 -13.11 -11.65 -6.12
C ALA A 401 -14.12 -12.80 -5.95
N TYR A 402 -14.81 -12.83 -4.80
CA TYR A 402 -15.87 -13.79 -4.48
C TYR A 402 -17.12 -13.65 -5.38
N PRO A 403 -18.07 -14.60 -5.39
CA PRO A 403 -19.23 -14.55 -6.29
C PRO A 403 -20.02 -13.25 -6.19
N GLY A 404 -20.45 -12.70 -7.32
CA GLY A 404 -21.28 -11.48 -7.34
C GLY A 404 -20.54 -10.20 -6.91
N SER A 405 -19.22 -10.23 -6.75
CA SER A 405 -18.45 -9.10 -6.23
C SER A 405 -18.21 -8.02 -7.27
N VAL A 406 -18.10 -6.77 -6.80
CA VAL A 406 -17.82 -5.59 -7.60
C VAL A 406 -16.58 -4.89 -7.03
N PHE A 407 -15.57 -4.68 -7.87
CA PHE A 407 -14.32 -4.01 -7.52
C PHE A 407 -14.11 -2.82 -8.47
N GLN A 408 -14.09 -1.60 -7.95
CA GLN A 408 -13.99 -0.41 -8.77
C GLN A 408 -13.05 0.64 -8.19
N ASP A 409 -12.36 1.37 -9.07
CA ASP A 409 -11.58 2.54 -8.70
C ASP A 409 -10.46 2.16 -7.73
N ILE A 410 -9.61 1.20 -8.09
CA ILE A 410 -8.60 0.62 -7.19
C ILE A 410 -7.19 0.95 -7.65
N PHE A 411 -6.26 1.10 -6.71
CA PHE A 411 -4.82 1.03 -6.98
C PHE A 411 -4.22 -0.22 -6.32
N TYR A 412 -3.42 -0.99 -7.07
CA TYR A 412 -2.69 -2.14 -6.57
C TYR A 412 -1.18 -2.02 -6.82
N HIS A 413 -0.38 -2.11 -5.76
CA HIS A 413 1.00 -2.58 -5.79
C HIS A 413 1.05 -4.00 -5.24
N THR A 414 1.38 -4.96 -6.11
CA THR A 414 1.34 -6.40 -5.80
C THR A 414 2.57 -7.09 -6.36
N ASN A 415 3.13 -8.04 -5.62
CA ASN A 415 4.16 -8.95 -6.11
C ASN A 415 3.70 -10.42 -6.09
N ASP A 416 2.42 -10.61 -6.43
CA ASP A 416 1.79 -11.89 -6.76
C ASP A 416 0.46 -11.61 -7.52
N ASP A 417 -0.43 -12.59 -7.68
CA ASP A 417 -1.72 -12.50 -8.39
C ASP A 417 -2.49 -11.22 -8.01
N THR A 418 -2.74 -10.32 -8.98
CA THR A 418 -3.34 -9.00 -8.68
C THR A 418 -4.87 -9.04 -8.66
N ILE A 419 -5.50 -9.64 -9.67
CA ILE A 419 -6.95 -9.75 -9.84
C ILE A 419 -7.30 -11.24 -9.93
N LYS A 420 -7.77 -11.81 -8.82
CA LYS A 420 -8.06 -13.24 -8.67
C LYS A 420 -9.51 -13.56 -9.01
N LEU A 421 -9.74 -14.02 -10.24
CA LEU A 421 -11.06 -14.31 -10.82
C LEU A 421 -11.40 -15.79 -10.65
N TYR A 422 -11.70 -16.19 -9.42
CA TYR A 422 -11.93 -17.59 -9.05
C TYR A 422 -13.41 -17.97 -9.00
N HIS A 423 -14.31 -17.01 -9.20
CA HIS A 423 -15.75 -17.12 -8.99
C HIS A 423 -16.53 -16.41 -10.11
N SER A 424 -17.80 -16.78 -10.28
CA SER A 424 -18.71 -16.19 -11.29
C SER A 424 -19.31 -14.84 -10.85
N ASP A 425 -19.95 -14.16 -11.80
CA ASP A 425 -20.72 -12.93 -11.58
C ASP A 425 -19.89 -11.76 -11.02
N VAL A 426 -18.60 -11.70 -11.38
CA VAL A 426 -17.67 -10.68 -10.90
C VAL A 426 -17.55 -9.52 -11.87
N THR A 427 -17.54 -8.29 -11.36
CA THR A 427 -17.18 -7.09 -12.13
C THR A 427 -15.97 -6.40 -11.53
N VAL A 428 -14.96 -6.14 -12.35
CA VAL A 428 -13.76 -5.36 -11.99
C VAL A 428 -13.60 -4.21 -12.99
N SER A 429 -13.46 -2.97 -12.50
CA SER A 429 -13.31 -1.80 -13.39
C SER A 429 -12.44 -0.69 -12.83
N ASN A 430 -11.72 0.04 -13.70
CA ASN A 430 -10.87 1.17 -13.32
C ASN A 430 -9.86 0.81 -12.23
N VAL A 431 -8.92 -0.06 -12.59
CA VAL A 431 -7.85 -0.49 -11.68
C VAL A 431 -6.52 -0.03 -12.24
N VAL A 432 -5.73 0.65 -11.41
CA VAL A 432 -4.34 1.01 -11.71
C VAL A 432 -3.43 0.00 -11.01
N VAL A 433 -2.48 -0.57 -11.75
CA VAL A 433 -1.60 -1.62 -11.24
C VAL A 433 -0.14 -1.25 -11.43
N GLN A 434 0.62 -1.24 -10.34
CA GLN A 434 2.08 -1.33 -10.33
C GLN A 434 2.44 -2.77 -9.92
N LYS A 435 2.86 -3.58 -10.89
CA LYS A 435 3.18 -4.99 -10.67
C LYS A 435 4.67 -5.16 -10.34
N GLY A 436 4.97 -5.99 -9.34
CA GLY A 436 6.31 -6.46 -9.08
C GLY A 436 6.81 -7.44 -10.16
N SER A 437 7.42 -8.54 -9.71
CA SER A 437 8.09 -9.52 -10.58
C SER A 437 7.32 -10.82 -10.75
N THR A 438 6.26 -11.06 -9.96
CA THR A 438 5.63 -12.37 -9.81
C THR A 438 4.12 -12.35 -10.13
N ALA A 439 3.69 -13.46 -10.74
CA ALA A 439 2.34 -13.81 -11.14
C ALA A 439 1.68 -12.84 -12.14
N PRO A 440 0.61 -13.27 -12.82
CA PRO A 440 -0.09 -12.43 -13.77
C PRO A 440 -0.87 -11.29 -13.10
N ILE A 441 -1.35 -10.36 -13.91
CA ILE A 441 -2.28 -9.31 -13.46
C ILE A 441 -3.65 -9.92 -13.20
N ILE A 442 -4.19 -10.65 -14.17
CA ILE A 442 -5.46 -11.39 -14.04
C ILE A 442 -5.14 -12.88 -13.92
N GLN A 443 -5.57 -13.51 -12.82
CA GLN A 443 -5.36 -14.94 -12.55
C GLN A 443 -6.70 -15.68 -12.44
N PHE A 444 -6.80 -16.84 -13.09
CA PHE A 444 -7.96 -17.74 -12.96
C PHE A 444 -7.61 -19.24 -12.93
N GLY A 445 -6.32 -19.58 -12.93
CA GLY A 445 -5.82 -20.96 -12.86
C GLY A 445 -5.72 -21.51 -11.43
N TRP A 446 -4.62 -22.23 -11.17
CA TRP A 446 -4.31 -23.00 -9.96
C TRP A 446 -5.18 -24.23 -9.68
N ALA A 447 -6.42 -24.23 -10.14
CA ALA A 447 -7.34 -25.36 -10.06
C ALA A 447 -8.29 -25.33 -11.26
N ALA A 448 -8.93 -26.47 -11.56
CA ALA A 448 -10.06 -26.47 -12.48
C ALA A 448 -11.24 -25.71 -11.84
N ARG A 449 -11.86 -24.79 -12.59
CA ARG A 449 -12.95 -23.93 -12.10
C ARG A 449 -14.10 -23.88 -13.11
N ASN A 450 -15.31 -23.72 -12.61
CA ASN A 450 -16.49 -23.39 -13.42
C ASN A 450 -16.87 -21.94 -13.10
N ILE A 451 -16.49 -21.03 -14.00
CA ILE A 451 -16.73 -19.59 -13.84
C ILE A 451 -17.44 -19.05 -15.09
N SER A 452 -18.38 -18.13 -14.89
CA SER A 452 -19.11 -17.44 -15.95
C SER A 452 -19.41 -16.00 -15.55
N ASP A 453 -19.82 -15.19 -16.54
CA ASP A 453 -20.38 -13.86 -16.30
C ASP A 453 -19.43 -12.89 -15.58
N ILE A 454 -18.15 -12.92 -15.98
CA ILE A 454 -17.11 -12.03 -15.47
C ILE A 454 -16.85 -10.88 -16.44
N ARG A 455 -16.80 -9.65 -15.91
CA ARG A 455 -16.42 -8.46 -16.66
C ARG A 455 -15.22 -7.78 -16.03
N VAL A 456 -14.16 -7.57 -16.82
CA VAL A 456 -13.00 -6.76 -16.44
C VAL A 456 -12.81 -5.65 -17.47
N SER A 457 -12.70 -4.41 -17.03
CA SER A 457 -12.54 -3.24 -17.92
C SER A 457 -11.65 -2.15 -17.31
N ASP A 458 -11.04 -1.32 -18.15
CA ASP A 458 -10.27 -0.14 -17.72
C ASP A 458 -9.14 -0.46 -16.72
N ILE A 459 -8.32 -1.47 -17.06
CA ILE A 459 -7.15 -1.84 -16.26
C ILE A 459 -5.92 -1.13 -16.84
N ASN A 460 -5.30 -0.26 -16.04
CA ASN A 460 -4.09 0.48 -16.41
C ASN A 460 -2.90 -0.11 -15.66
N ILE A 461 -2.10 -0.92 -16.35
CA ILE A 461 -0.85 -1.45 -15.81
C ILE A 461 0.22 -0.39 -16.08
N ILE A 462 0.63 0.32 -15.03
CA ILE A 462 1.57 1.44 -15.16
C ILE A 462 3.03 0.98 -15.13
N HIS A 463 3.29 -0.13 -14.45
CA HIS A 463 4.58 -0.84 -14.45
C HIS A 463 4.38 -2.34 -14.27
N SER A 464 5.32 -3.10 -14.80
CA SER A 464 5.64 -4.47 -14.40
C SER A 464 7.13 -4.68 -14.62
N ARG A 465 7.72 -5.66 -13.92
CA ARG A 465 9.14 -5.97 -14.11
C ARG A 465 9.44 -7.46 -14.25
N TRP A 466 8.47 -8.30 -14.61
CA TRP A 466 8.66 -9.75 -14.77
C TRP A 466 9.99 -10.11 -15.44
N ASN A 467 10.75 -11.01 -14.82
CA ASN A 467 12.11 -11.37 -15.26
C ASN A 467 12.28 -12.86 -15.56
N SER A 468 11.26 -13.70 -15.34
CA SER A 468 11.41 -15.14 -15.55
C SER A 468 10.09 -15.81 -15.92
N ASN A 469 10.14 -16.89 -16.69
CA ASN A 469 8.94 -17.71 -16.93
C ASN A 469 8.51 -18.43 -15.64
N GLY A 470 9.45 -18.73 -14.74
CA GLY A 470 9.18 -19.34 -13.43
C GLY A 470 8.35 -18.44 -12.50
N SER A 471 8.34 -17.12 -12.72
CA SER A 471 7.51 -16.20 -11.95
C SER A 471 6.06 -16.12 -12.43
N ASN A 472 5.65 -16.95 -13.39
CA ASN A 472 4.30 -16.96 -13.97
C ASN A 472 3.86 -15.60 -14.53
N PRO A 473 4.62 -15.01 -15.47
CA PRO A 473 4.32 -13.68 -15.98
C PRO A 473 3.07 -13.68 -16.86
N GLY A 474 2.44 -12.51 -16.99
CA GLY A 474 1.38 -12.31 -17.97
C GLY A 474 0.36 -11.24 -17.57
N ILE A 475 -0.28 -10.63 -18.55
CA ILE A 475 -1.43 -9.76 -18.28
C ILE A 475 -2.63 -10.62 -17.87
N ILE A 476 -2.90 -11.69 -18.60
CA ILE A 476 -3.96 -12.66 -18.34
C ILE A 476 -3.30 -14.04 -18.24
N GLY A 477 -3.38 -14.68 -17.07
CA GLY A 477 -2.74 -15.95 -16.79
C GLY A 477 -3.68 -16.97 -16.16
N SER A 478 -3.43 -18.23 -16.52
CA SER A 478 -4.03 -19.40 -15.90
C SER A 478 -2.90 -20.35 -15.52
N ASN A 479 -2.44 -20.25 -14.28
CA ASN A 479 -1.34 -21.08 -13.81
C ASN A 479 -1.77 -22.55 -13.70
N ASN A 480 -0.79 -23.45 -13.80
CA ASN A 480 -0.99 -24.90 -13.70
C ASN A 480 -1.62 -25.32 -12.37
N LEU A 481 -2.16 -26.55 -12.32
CA LEU A 481 -2.72 -27.12 -11.11
C LEU A 481 -1.71 -27.03 -9.96
N TYR A 482 -2.11 -26.37 -8.88
CA TYR A 482 -1.31 -26.30 -7.67
C TYR A 482 -1.33 -27.66 -6.95
N ASP A 483 -0.16 -28.23 -6.72
CA ASP A 483 0.01 -29.43 -5.89
C ASP A 483 0.57 -29.03 -4.52
N PRO A 484 -0.27 -28.98 -3.47
CA PRO A 484 0.17 -28.61 -2.12
C PRO A 484 1.11 -29.64 -1.49
N SER A 485 1.31 -30.82 -2.10
CA SER A 485 2.29 -31.82 -1.64
C SER A 485 3.71 -31.54 -2.14
N THR A 486 3.87 -30.70 -3.16
CA THR A 486 5.18 -30.22 -3.58
C THR A 486 5.54 -28.97 -2.79
N ALA A 487 6.23 -29.15 -1.66
CA ALA A 487 6.77 -28.06 -0.82
C ALA A 487 7.90 -27.25 -1.49
N SER A 488 7.92 -27.16 -2.83
CA SER A 488 8.97 -26.55 -3.60
C SER A 488 8.40 -25.52 -4.56
N THR A 489 8.93 -24.30 -4.48
CA THR A 489 8.80 -23.24 -5.49
C THR A 489 9.37 -23.66 -6.86
N SER A 490 9.91 -24.88 -6.99
CA SER A 490 10.42 -25.46 -8.24
C SER A 490 9.36 -26.22 -9.04
N ALA A 491 8.13 -25.71 -9.14
CA ALA A 491 7.25 -26.16 -10.21
C ALA A 491 7.91 -25.78 -11.53
N THR A 492 8.62 -26.73 -12.15
CA THR A 492 9.10 -26.63 -13.52
C THR A 492 7.90 -26.46 -14.44
N ASN A 493 7.48 -25.21 -14.63
CA ASN A 493 6.39 -24.84 -15.53
C ASN A 493 6.87 -24.98 -16.97
N THR A 494 6.69 -26.16 -17.55
CA THR A 494 6.91 -26.43 -18.97
C THR A 494 5.67 -26.11 -19.81
N SER A 495 5.08 -24.92 -19.63
CA SER A 495 4.00 -24.47 -20.50
C SER A 495 3.92 -22.95 -20.53
N THR A 496 4.76 -22.33 -21.36
CA THR A 496 4.40 -21.06 -21.98
C THR A 496 3.12 -21.30 -22.77
N ALA A 497 2.07 -20.53 -22.48
CA ALA A 497 1.08 -20.27 -23.52
C ALA A 497 1.80 -19.36 -24.52
N ASP A 498 2.31 -19.94 -25.61
CA ASP A 498 2.76 -19.17 -26.76
C ASP A 498 1.56 -18.37 -27.29
N THR A 499 1.47 -17.11 -26.89
CA THR A 499 0.57 -16.14 -27.53
C THR A 499 1.30 -15.58 -28.76
N TYR A 500 0.83 -15.98 -29.94
CA TYR A 500 1.19 -15.37 -31.22
C TYR A 500 0.79 -13.90 -31.31
#